data_AF-A0A947A3B4-F1
#
_entry.id   AF-A0A947A3B4-F1
#
_cell.length_a   1.000
_cell.length_b   1.000
_cell.length_c   1.000
_cell.angle_alpha   90.00
_cell.angle_beta   90.00
_cell.angle_gamma   90.00
#
_symmetry.space_group_name_H-M   'P 1'
#
loop_
_entity.id
_entity.type
_entity.pdbx_description
1 polymer ?
#
loop_
_entity_poly.entity_id
_entity_poly.type
_entity_poly.pdbx_seq_one_letter_code
_entity_poly.pdbx_strand_id
1 'polypeptide(L)'
;VYTASIGPPNNFPSAGLPPAGDGNAFYFYNPLRVSRGAQEFLRVWGTRELKDNWRWGSMALNQSSINARETLKDINLDNDPFYDPMTYIAQIPGEQSVLDSLATQRNLAYFQLGVIYNENYKEYDLAANRLEFLLENEPAERLILPAKYNLYNIYEAQGNLQAQESIKNDILQNYSDSRYAAFIRNPESLQRDENSPEILYTSLYRKYEDQEYQVVIDGTNEYVSKFTGDPMVPKFELLKARAIARLMGLDAYEKALNHVAVTYPQSQEGQSAQSLINTTIPELKSLEFTADSLQTNYKLVYLIDKDSEQEITNLKTTMQTALSELNYNNLKISVDVYDVDQTFVVVHGLSDKSRALGFEELLRTNKKYKIDRDAFAMSAENYRIVQIKKTLRSFLDNY
;
A
#
# COMPACT_ATOMS: atom_id res chain seq x y z
N VAL A 1 35.44 8.01 56.53
CA VAL A 1 36.92 7.96 56.53
C VAL A 1 37.35 6.59 56.04
N TYR A 2 37.65 6.47 54.75
CA TYR A 2 38.49 5.44 54.13
C TYR A 2 38.89 6.02 52.77
N THR A 3 39.90 6.88 52.76
CA THR A 3 40.56 7.36 51.56
C THR A 3 41.51 6.27 51.09
N ALA A 4 41.11 5.47 50.12
CA ALA A 4 42.06 4.65 49.39
C ALA A 4 42.92 5.61 48.56
N SER A 5 44.19 5.76 48.97
CA SER A 5 45.24 6.42 48.20
C SER A 5 45.27 5.83 46.80
N ILE A 6 44.69 6.54 45.84
CA ILE A 6 44.98 6.32 44.42
C ILE A 6 46.50 6.51 44.27
N GLY A 7 47.14 5.65 43.47
CA GLY A 7 48.59 5.66 43.23
C GLY A 7 49.14 7.02 42.78
N PRO A 8 50.47 7.13 42.56
CA PRO A 8 51.18 8.40 42.49
C PRO A 8 50.45 9.41 41.58
N PRO A 9 50.15 10.61 42.09
CA PRO A 9 49.61 11.68 41.26
C PRO A 9 50.68 12.05 40.22
N ASN A 10 50.25 12.20 38.98
CA ASN A 10 51.02 12.58 37.79
C ASN A 10 51.74 11.43 37.08
N ASN A 11 51.03 10.80 36.14
CA ASN A 11 51.65 10.39 34.88
C ASN A 11 50.64 10.13 33.74
N PHE A 12 49.61 10.99 33.60
CA PHE A 12 48.98 11.13 32.29
C PHE A 12 49.82 12.15 31.51
N PRO A 13 50.46 11.77 30.38
CA PRO A 13 51.09 12.76 29.54
C PRO A 13 50.02 13.72 29.03
N SER A 14 50.23 15.01 29.29
CA SER A 14 49.49 16.08 28.63
C SER A 14 49.67 15.92 27.12
N ALA A 15 48.63 15.46 26.43
CA ALA A 15 48.52 15.64 24.99
C ALA A 15 48.27 17.13 24.77
N GLY A 16 49.33 17.92 24.55
CA GLY A 16 49.22 19.34 24.25
C GLY A 16 48.21 19.56 23.12
N LEU A 17 47.11 20.25 23.44
CA LEU A 17 46.10 20.68 22.47
C LEU A 17 46.73 21.71 21.51
N PRO A 18 46.66 21.52 20.19
CA PRO A 18 46.93 22.62 19.26
C PRO A 18 45.74 23.60 19.24
N PRO A 19 45.94 24.81 18.68
CA PRO A 19 44.86 25.78 18.51
C PRO A 19 43.76 25.18 17.62
N ALA A 20 42.51 25.51 17.94
CA ALA A 20 41.34 25.10 17.16
C ALA A 20 41.42 25.68 15.74
N GLY A 21 41.31 24.83 14.72
CA GLY A 21 41.26 25.27 13.32
C GLY A 21 41.53 24.22 12.24
N ASP A 22 42.08 23.05 12.59
CA ASP A 22 42.42 22.02 11.60
C ASP A 22 41.59 20.74 11.85
N GLY A 23 41.02 20.15 10.80
CA GLY A 23 40.10 18.99 10.85
C GLY A 23 40.71 17.72 11.47
N ASN A 24 41.98 17.78 11.84
CA ASN A 24 42.79 16.72 12.44
C ASN A 24 43.02 16.92 13.95
N ALA A 25 42.21 17.77 14.60
CA ALA A 25 42.34 18.10 16.02
C ALA A 25 41.93 16.94 16.95
N PHE A 26 40.95 16.13 16.55
CA PHE A 26 40.46 15.01 17.34
C PHE A 26 41.50 13.89 17.41
N TYR A 27 41.75 13.38 18.63
CA TYR A 27 42.87 12.47 18.92
C TYR A 27 42.93 11.24 18.00
N PHE A 28 41.77 10.64 17.70
CA PHE A 28 41.68 9.41 16.90
C PHE A 28 41.80 9.63 15.38
N TYR A 29 41.77 10.87 14.90
CA TYR A 29 41.85 11.16 13.47
C TYR A 29 43.31 11.34 13.00
N ASN A 30 44.26 11.35 13.94
CA ASN A 30 45.68 11.51 13.67
C ASN A 30 46.44 10.18 13.94
N PRO A 31 46.85 9.44 12.89
CA PRO A 31 47.52 8.15 13.04
C PRO A 31 48.78 8.20 13.91
N LEU A 32 49.53 9.30 13.86
CA LEU A 32 50.72 9.50 14.68
C LEU A 32 50.37 9.64 16.17
N ARG A 33 49.25 10.28 16.52
CA ARG A 33 48.78 10.39 17.91
C ARG A 33 48.23 9.08 18.42
N VAL A 34 47.45 8.37 17.61
CA VAL A 34 46.93 7.03 17.95
C VAL A 34 48.09 6.06 18.20
N SER A 35 49.08 6.04 17.30
CA SER A 35 50.29 5.21 17.43
C SER A 35 51.09 5.55 18.70
N ARG A 36 51.33 6.84 18.97
CA ARG A 36 51.98 7.28 20.22
C ARG A 36 51.17 6.89 21.46
N GLY A 37 49.85 7.03 21.39
CA GLY A 37 48.90 6.61 22.41
C GLY A 37 48.95 5.13 22.73
N ALA A 38 48.95 4.29 21.69
CA ALA A 38 49.04 2.85 21.82
C ALA A 38 50.39 2.43 22.44
N GLN A 39 51.49 3.06 22.04
CA GLN A 39 52.81 2.84 22.65
C GLN A 39 52.83 3.25 24.12
N GLU A 40 52.22 4.39 24.46
CA GLU A 40 52.16 4.88 25.84
C GLU A 40 51.25 4.00 26.71
N PHE A 41 50.11 3.57 26.17
CA PHE A 41 49.22 2.62 26.83
C PHE A 41 49.96 1.31 27.13
N LEU A 42 50.70 0.77 26.17
CA LEU A 42 51.51 -0.42 26.36
C LEU A 42 52.61 -0.19 27.42
N ARG A 43 53.23 1.00 27.43
CA ARG A 43 54.27 1.36 28.43
C ARG A 43 53.71 1.38 29.84
N VAL A 44 52.53 1.95 30.04
CA VAL A 44 51.91 2.11 31.37
C VAL A 44 51.24 0.82 31.83
N TRP A 45 50.55 0.11 30.93
CA TRP A 45 49.64 -0.97 31.30
C TRP A 45 50.10 -2.36 30.84
N GLY A 46 51.07 -2.48 29.94
CA GLY A 46 51.49 -3.75 29.33
C GLY A 46 50.44 -4.33 28.38
N THR A 47 50.66 -5.57 27.92
CA THR A 47 49.69 -6.32 27.12
C THR A 47 48.52 -6.76 28.00
N ARG A 48 47.31 -6.33 27.63
CA ARG A 48 46.04 -6.61 28.34
C ARG A 48 45.07 -7.32 27.40
N GLU A 49 44.31 -8.26 27.96
CA GLU A 49 43.21 -8.93 27.26
C GLU A 49 42.00 -7.99 27.12
N LEU A 50 41.28 -8.07 26.01
CA LEU A 50 40.05 -7.30 25.77
C LEU A 50 38.89 -7.91 26.57
N LYS A 51 38.67 -7.41 27.79
CA LYS A 51 37.55 -7.81 28.66
C LYS A 51 37.14 -6.69 29.62
N ASP A 52 35.95 -6.83 30.20
CA ASP A 52 35.46 -5.90 31.21
C ASP A 52 36.40 -5.84 32.43
N ASN A 53 36.50 -4.66 33.03
CA ASN A 53 37.36 -4.39 34.19
C ASN A 53 38.86 -4.69 33.97
N TRP A 54 39.34 -4.65 32.72
CA TRP A 54 40.75 -4.91 32.35
C TRP A 54 41.77 -4.07 33.17
N ARG A 55 41.37 -2.88 33.63
CA ARG A 55 42.19 -1.97 34.45
C ARG A 55 42.46 -2.49 35.87
N TRP A 56 41.58 -3.32 36.42
CA TRP A 56 41.59 -3.77 37.81
C TRP A 56 42.21 -5.16 37.99
N GLY A 57 42.44 -5.90 36.91
CA GLY A 57 43.11 -7.19 36.94
C GLY A 57 44.63 -7.04 37.11
N SER A 58 45.22 -7.74 38.08
CA SER A 58 46.69 -7.77 38.31
C SER A 58 47.48 -8.57 37.27
N MET A 59 46.85 -9.07 36.22
CA MET A 59 47.49 -9.87 35.18
C MET A 59 47.84 -9.01 33.97
N ALA A 60 49.01 -8.37 34.00
CA ALA A 60 49.72 -8.10 32.76
C ALA A 60 50.23 -9.46 32.24
N LEU A 61 50.00 -9.79 30.97
CA LEU A 61 50.54 -11.02 30.38
C LEU A 61 52.09 -10.97 30.51
N ASN A 62 52.71 -12.06 30.99
CA ASN A 62 54.15 -12.16 31.17
C ASN A 62 54.89 -11.74 29.88
N GLN A 63 55.78 -10.77 30.00
CA GLN A 63 56.48 -10.09 28.90
C GLN A 63 57.47 -10.98 28.11
N SER A 64 57.57 -12.28 28.44
CA SER A 64 58.60 -13.19 27.93
C SER A 64 58.21 -13.98 26.68
N SER A 65 57.00 -13.81 26.14
CA SER A 65 56.58 -14.50 24.90
C SER A 65 55.83 -13.64 23.90
N ILE A 66 55.70 -12.33 24.14
CA ILE A 66 55.08 -11.40 23.19
C ILE A 66 55.99 -10.17 23.11
N ASN A 67 56.77 -10.08 22.03
CA ASN A 67 57.36 -8.82 21.61
C ASN A 67 56.20 -7.87 21.27
N ALA A 68 55.68 -7.15 22.26
CA ALA A 68 54.57 -6.21 22.04
C ALA A 68 54.96 -5.08 21.06
N ARG A 69 56.26 -4.87 20.82
CA ARG A 69 56.79 -4.04 19.72
C ARG A 69 56.61 -4.66 18.32
N GLU A 70 56.60 -5.99 18.19
CA GLU A 70 56.25 -6.69 16.94
C GLU A 70 54.73 -6.75 16.76
N THR A 71 53.95 -7.00 17.81
CA THR A 71 52.48 -7.05 17.70
C THR A 71 51.87 -5.67 17.38
N LEU A 72 52.44 -4.57 17.90
CA LEU A 72 52.05 -3.20 17.50
C LEU A 72 52.44 -2.84 16.06
N LYS A 73 53.39 -3.56 15.46
CA LYS A 73 53.74 -3.43 14.03
C LYS A 73 52.77 -4.18 13.11
N ASP A 74 52.13 -5.24 13.61
CA ASP A 74 51.18 -6.07 12.86
C ASP A 74 49.71 -5.68 13.01
N ILE A 75 49.36 -4.84 13.98
CA ILE A 75 48.03 -4.18 13.98
C ILE A 75 48.08 -3.09 12.93
N ASN A 76 47.87 -3.48 11.67
CA ASN A 76 47.64 -2.56 10.57
C ASN A 76 46.24 -1.94 10.72
N LEU A 77 46.09 -1.02 11.69
CA LEU A 77 44.95 -0.11 11.80
C LEU A 77 44.92 0.87 10.62
N ASP A 78 46.07 1.10 10.00
CA ASP A 78 46.16 1.84 8.76
C ASP A 78 45.52 0.96 7.66
N ASN A 79 44.38 1.41 7.13
CA ASN A 79 43.64 0.83 6.01
C ASN A 79 42.55 -0.24 6.30
N ASP A 80 42.13 -0.46 7.55
CA ASP A 80 40.85 -1.16 7.78
C ASP A 80 39.70 -0.13 7.74
N PRO A 81 38.80 -0.18 6.73
CA PRO A 81 37.69 0.76 6.61
C PRO A 81 36.76 0.78 7.83
N PHE A 82 36.74 -0.29 8.64
CA PHE A 82 35.96 -0.34 9.88
C PHE A 82 36.46 0.65 10.95
N TYR A 83 37.77 0.92 10.99
CA TYR A 83 38.38 1.83 11.97
C TYR A 83 38.66 3.23 11.42
N ASP A 84 38.33 3.49 10.15
CA ASP A 84 38.48 4.79 9.51
C ASP A 84 37.18 5.62 9.55
N PRO A 85 37.12 6.71 10.34
CA PRO A 85 35.97 7.60 10.41
C PRO A 85 35.59 8.21 9.04
N MET A 86 36.58 8.41 8.16
CA MET A 86 36.33 8.98 6.83
C MET A 86 35.50 8.03 5.95
N THR A 87 35.63 6.72 6.16
CA THR A 87 34.79 5.71 5.49
C THR A 87 33.30 5.92 5.78
N TYR A 88 32.93 6.27 7.01
CA TYR A 88 31.53 6.52 7.38
C TYR A 88 31.07 7.93 6.99
N ILE A 89 31.93 8.94 7.09
CA ILE A 89 31.63 10.30 6.63
C ILE A 89 31.35 10.30 5.12
N ALA A 90 32.11 9.52 4.34
CA ALA A 90 31.89 9.39 2.90
C ALA A 90 30.55 8.72 2.53
N GLN A 91 29.90 8.00 3.47
CA GLN A 91 28.58 7.42 3.26
C GLN A 91 27.43 8.40 3.56
N ILE A 92 27.71 9.55 4.19
CA ILE A 92 26.70 10.59 4.42
C ILE A 92 26.39 11.24 3.07
N PRO A 93 25.15 11.19 2.59
CA PRO A 93 24.80 11.83 1.33
C PRO A 93 25.07 13.33 1.38
N GLY A 94 25.94 13.82 0.51
CA GLY A 94 26.23 15.25 0.33
C GLY A 94 25.80 15.80 -1.02
N GLU A 95 25.46 14.93 -1.97
CA GLU A 95 24.98 15.34 -3.28
C GLU A 95 23.57 15.93 -3.18
N GLN A 96 23.39 17.13 -3.76
CA GLN A 96 22.13 17.86 -3.68
C GLN A 96 20.95 17.04 -4.22
N SER A 97 21.13 16.30 -5.32
CA SER A 97 20.10 15.43 -5.89
C SER A 97 19.61 14.35 -4.93
N VAL A 98 20.51 13.77 -4.13
CA VAL A 98 20.16 12.78 -3.13
C VAL A 98 19.46 13.44 -1.95
N LEU A 99 19.94 14.61 -1.50
CA LEU A 99 19.29 15.39 -0.45
C LEU A 99 17.87 15.81 -0.84
N ASP A 100 17.66 16.26 -2.07
CA ASP A 100 16.34 16.64 -2.60
C ASP A 100 15.39 15.43 -2.67
N SER A 101 15.91 14.27 -3.08
CA SER A 101 15.14 13.01 -3.08
C SER A 101 14.74 12.60 -1.66
N LEU A 102 15.67 12.68 -0.71
CA LEU A 102 15.40 12.39 0.70
C LEU A 102 14.39 13.37 1.30
N ALA A 103 14.49 14.66 1.00
CA ALA A 103 13.53 15.67 1.43
C ALA A 103 12.13 15.39 0.86
N THR A 104 12.05 15.03 -0.42
CA THR A 104 10.79 14.63 -1.08
C THR A 104 10.17 13.41 -0.40
N GLN A 105 10.95 12.37 -0.13
CA GLN A 105 10.48 11.16 0.54
C GLN A 105 10.04 11.43 1.99
N ARG A 106 10.83 12.21 2.74
CA ARG A 106 10.50 12.65 4.10
C ARG A 106 9.16 13.38 4.10
N ASN A 107 9.00 14.38 3.22
CA ASN A 107 7.79 15.18 3.16
C ASN A 107 6.56 14.32 2.83
N LEU A 108 6.68 13.40 1.87
CA LEU A 108 5.60 12.45 1.59
C LEU A 108 5.27 11.57 2.80
N ALA A 109 6.28 11.06 3.52
CA ALA A 109 6.08 10.23 4.70
C ALA A 109 5.41 11.00 5.86
N TYR A 110 5.79 12.26 6.07
CA TYR A 110 5.16 13.11 7.09
C TYR A 110 3.71 13.43 6.76
N PHE A 111 3.39 13.67 5.48
CA PHE A 111 2.00 13.80 5.03
C PHE A 111 1.20 12.53 5.36
N GLN A 112 1.71 11.37 4.95
CA GLN A 112 1.07 10.08 5.19
C GLN A 112 0.88 9.79 6.68
N LEU A 113 1.90 10.04 7.52
CA LEU A 113 1.81 9.86 8.96
C LEU A 113 0.79 10.82 9.59
N GLY A 114 0.72 12.07 9.13
CA GLY A 114 -0.28 13.03 9.58
C GLY A 114 -1.70 12.54 9.33
N VAL A 115 -1.97 12.07 8.11
CA VAL A 115 -3.26 11.48 7.75
C VAL A 115 -3.53 10.21 8.57
N ILE A 116 -2.56 9.30 8.70
CA ILE A 116 -2.73 8.04 9.46
C ILE A 116 -3.02 8.32 10.94
N TYR A 117 -2.30 9.23 11.59
CA TYR A 117 -2.56 9.57 13.00
C TYR A 117 -3.94 10.17 13.20
N ASN A 118 -4.38 11.03 12.27
CA ASN A 118 -5.72 11.60 12.30
C ASN A 118 -6.79 10.51 12.13
N GLU A 119 -6.74 9.80 11.00
CA GLU A 119 -7.77 8.86 10.58
C GLU A 119 -7.79 7.62 11.48
N ASN A 120 -6.64 6.94 11.65
CA ASN A 120 -6.60 5.60 12.23
C ASN A 120 -6.58 5.60 13.75
N TYR A 121 -5.89 6.56 14.34
CA TYR A 121 -5.59 6.56 15.77
C TYR A 121 -6.30 7.67 16.54
N LYS A 122 -6.87 8.67 15.85
CA LYS A 122 -7.43 9.89 16.47
C LYS A 122 -6.40 10.62 17.35
N GLU A 123 -5.13 10.46 17.01
CA GLU A 123 -4.00 11.11 17.69
C GLU A 123 -3.80 12.50 17.06
N TYR A 124 -4.79 13.38 17.29
CA TYR A 124 -4.88 14.68 16.62
C TYR A 124 -3.64 15.56 16.84
N ASP A 125 -3.05 15.50 18.04
CA ASP A 125 -1.83 16.27 18.35
C ASP A 125 -0.63 15.78 17.54
N LEU A 126 -0.46 14.46 17.43
CA LEU A 126 0.61 13.88 16.60
C LEU A 126 0.34 14.15 15.11
N ALA A 127 -0.91 14.05 14.68
CA ALA A 127 -1.31 14.34 13.31
C ALA A 127 -0.99 15.78 12.91
N ALA A 128 -1.42 16.74 13.73
CA ALA A 128 -1.13 18.16 13.52
C ALA A 128 0.37 18.40 13.46
N ASN A 129 1.13 17.90 14.43
CA ASN A 129 2.58 18.07 14.47
C ASN A 129 3.30 17.55 13.21
N ARG A 130 2.85 16.42 12.64
CA ARG A 130 3.44 15.88 11.39
C ARG A 130 3.12 16.75 10.17
N LEU A 131 1.89 17.26 10.07
CA LEU A 131 1.48 18.11 8.96
C LEU A 131 2.04 19.53 9.05
N GLU A 132 2.21 20.08 10.26
CA GLU A 132 2.91 21.35 10.47
C GLU A 132 4.37 21.23 10.07
N PHE A 133 5.06 20.20 10.56
CA PHE A 133 6.45 19.94 10.17
C PHE A 133 6.58 19.83 8.65
N LEU A 134 5.66 19.13 7.99
CA LEU A 134 5.63 19.05 6.53
C LEU A 134 5.58 20.44 5.88
N LEU A 135 4.68 21.31 6.32
CA LEU A 135 4.48 22.64 5.75
C LEU A 135 5.67 23.58 5.97
N GLU A 136 6.45 23.36 7.02
CA GLU A 136 7.70 24.10 7.30
C GLU A 136 8.90 23.64 6.44
N ASN A 137 8.78 22.54 5.71
CA ASN A 137 9.90 21.81 5.11
C ASN A 137 9.86 21.75 3.57
N GLU A 138 9.37 22.82 2.93
CA GLU A 138 9.29 22.99 1.46
C GLU A 138 8.70 21.76 0.73
N PRO A 139 7.46 21.36 1.06
CA PRO A 139 6.85 20.21 0.43
C PRO A 139 6.49 20.50 -1.04
N ALA A 140 6.39 19.43 -1.83
CA ALA A 140 5.87 19.53 -3.18
C ALA A 140 4.48 20.20 -3.17
N GLU A 141 4.22 21.07 -4.14
CA GLU A 141 3.00 21.89 -4.21
C GLU A 141 1.71 21.07 -4.02
N ARG A 142 1.67 19.88 -4.62
CA ARG A 142 0.56 18.92 -4.51
C ARG A 142 0.21 18.47 -3.09
N LEU A 143 1.12 18.64 -2.12
CA LEU A 143 0.92 18.23 -0.72
C LEU A 143 0.51 19.40 0.18
N ILE A 144 0.76 20.64 -0.22
CA ILE A 144 0.56 21.83 0.63
C ILE A 144 -0.91 21.98 1.01
N LEU A 145 -1.77 22.12 -0.01
CA LEU A 145 -3.18 22.39 0.22
C LEU A 145 -3.92 21.21 0.87
N PRO A 146 -3.68 19.94 0.48
CA PRO A 146 -4.20 18.80 1.22
C PRO A 146 -3.76 18.77 2.69
N ALA A 147 -2.50 19.09 3.00
CA ALA A 147 -2.02 19.14 4.38
C ALA A 147 -2.70 20.23 5.19
N LYS A 148 -2.86 21.43 4.61
CA LYS A 148 -3.61 22.53 5.23
C LYS A 148 -5.06 22.16 5.51
N TYR A 149 -5.74 21.52 4.56
CA TYR A 149 -7.13 21.08 4.78
C TYR A 149 -7.24 20.00 5.86
N ASN A 150 -6.30 19.05 5.91
CA ASN A 150 -6.26 18.07 7.00
C ASN A 150 -6.05 18.77 8.36
N LEU A 151 -5.14 19.76 8.44
CA LEU A 151 -4.97 20.57 9.66
C LEU A 151 -6.25 21.31 10.06
N TYR A 152 -7.00 21.87 9.11
CA TYR A 152 -8.29 22.49 9.39
C TYR A 152 -9.27 21.52 10.08
N ASN A 153 -9.39 20.28 9.57
CA ASN A 153 -10.26 19.26 10.17
C ASN A 153 -9.73 18.77 11.53
N ILE A 154 -8.41 18.62 11.68
CA ILE A 154 -7.78 18.21 12.94
C ILE A 154 -8.00 19.28 14.02
N TYR A 155 -7.82 20.56 13.69
CA TYR A 155 -8.07 21.66 14.63
C TYR A 155 -9.53 21.79 15.03
N GLU A 156 -10.46 21.46 14.11
CA GLU A 156 -11.87 21.32 14.46
C GLU A 156 -12.08 20.22 15.51
N ALA A 157 -11.52 19.03 15.26
CA ALA A 157 -11.67 17.87 16.15
C ALA A 157 -11.03 18.10 17.55
N GLN A 158 -9.96 18.89 17.63
CA GLN A 158 -9.34 19.32 18.89
C GLN A 158 -10.10 20.45 19.59
N GLY A 159 -11.06 21.11 18.94
CA GLY A 159 -11.69 22.33 19.44
C GLY A 159 -10.76 23.56 19.44
N ASN A 160 -9.66 23.51 18.70
CA ASN A 160 -8.70 24.62 18.58
C ASN A 160 -9.18 25.63 17.52
N LEU A 161 -10.24 26.37 17.87
CA LEU A 161 -10.92 27.29 16.96
C LEU A 161 -10.00 28.39 16.40
N GLN A 162 -9.00 28.82 17.16
CA GLN A 162 -8.07 29.86 16.71
C GLN A 162 -7.17 29.34 15.57
N ALA A 163 -6.56 28.17 15.75
CA ALA A 163 -5.73 27.56 14.72
C ALA A 163 -6.55 27.15 13.49
N GLN A 164 -7.75 26.59 13.73
CA GLN A 164 -8.71 26.25 12.68
C GLN A 164 -9.04 27.47 11.81
N GLU A 165 -9.42 28.59 12.43
CA GLU A 165 -9.79 29.82 11.72
C GLU A 165 -8.59 30.44 10.99
N SER A 166 -7.38 30.34 11.55
CA SER A 166 -6.15 30.77 10.88
C SER A 166 -5.91 29.98 9.58
N ILE A 167 -5.95 28.65 9.65
CA ILE A 167 -5.76 27.79 8.47
C ILE A 167 -6.87 27.98 7.45
N LYS A 168 -8.13 28.09 7.90
CA LYS A 168 -9.26 28.41 7.04
C LYS A 168 -9.03 29.71 6.27
N ASN A 169 -8.63 30.79 6.95
CA ASN A 169 -8.39 32.07 6.29
C ASN A 169 -7.24 32.00 5.28
N ASP A 170 -6.15 31.30 5.61
CA ASP A 170 -5.07 31.04 4.67
C ASP A 170 -5.56 30.30 3.41
N ILE A 171 -6.35 29.22 3.58
CA ILE A 171 -6.92 28.46 2.45
C ILE A 171 -7.82 29.36 1.60
N LEU A 172 -8.72 30.13 2.22
CA LEU A 172 -9.69 30.97 1.50
C LEU A 172 -9.06 32.16 0.79
N GLN A 173 -7.92 32.66 1.27
CA GLN A 173 -7.20 33.80 0.67
C GLN A 173 -6.22 33.36 -0.41
N ASN A 174 -5.39 32.35 -0.12
CA ASN A 174 -4.30 31.95 -0.99
C ASN A 174 -4.71 30.87 -2.01
N TYR A 175 -5.83 30.18 -1.76
CA TYR A 175 -6.34 29.11 -2.62
C TYR A 175 -7.86 29.27 -2.84
N SER A 176 -8.32 30.51 -3.03
CA SER A 176 -9.75 30.87 -3.12
C SER A 176 -10.56 30.08 -4.15
N ASP A 177 -9.91 29.68 -5.23
CA ASP A 177 -10.50 28.98 -6.37
C ASP A 177 -10.34 27.46 -6.24
N SER A 178 -9.68 27.00 -5.18
CA SER A 178 -9.50 25.59 -4.92
C SER A 178 -10.80 24.94 -4.44
N ARG A 179 -10.92 23.66 -4.74
CA ARG A 179 -12.02 22.82 -4.26
C ARG A 179 -12.08 22.76 -2.73
N TYR A 180 -10.94 22.75 -2.04
CA TYR A 180 -10.87 22.83 -0.58
C TYR A 180 -11.47 24.13 -0.05
N ALA A 181 -11.17 25.27 -0.66
CA ALA A 181 -11.78 26.55 -0.28
C ALA A 181 -13.30 26.56 -0.52
N ALA A 182 -13.76 25.97 -1.61
CA ALA A 182 -15.19 25.84 -1.88
C ALA A 182 -15.90 24.91 -0.86
N PHE A 183 -15.29 23.79 -0.48
CA PHE A 183 -15.78 22.93 0.61
C PHE A 183 -15.88 23.67 1.94
N ILE A 184 -14.86 24.46 2.31
CA ILE A 184 -14.88 25.24 3.55
C ILE A 184 -15.97 26.32 3.54
N ARG A 185 -16.25 26.94 2.38
CA ARG A 185 -17.29 27.97 2.26
C ARG A 185 -18.69 27.37 2.33
N ASN A 186 -18.97 26.41 1.46
CA ASN A 186 -20.24 25.71 1.40
C ASN A 186 -20.05 24.42 0.57
N PRO A 187 -20.00 23.24 1.23
CA PRO A 187 -19.87 21.96 0.55
C PRO A 187 -20.90 21.73 -0.56
N GLU A 188 -22.11 22.28 -0.44
CA GLU A 188 -23.19 22.09 -1.42
C GLU A 188 -23.06 22.98 -2.66
N SER A 189 -22.22 24.02 -2.61
CA SER A 189 -22.04 25.00 -3.69
C SER A 189 -21.03 24.59 -4.77
N LEU A 190 -20.39 23.42 -4.62
CA LEU A 190 -19.38 22.94 -5.55
C LEU A 190 -19.98 22.77 -6.95
N GLN A 191 -19.54 23.63 -7.87
CA GLN A 191 -19.86 23.48 -9.28
C GLN A 191 -19.23 22.18 -9.80
N ARG A 192 -20.04 21.40 -10.50
CA ARG A 192 -19.63 20.11 -11.08
C ARG A 192 -19.33 20.34 -12.55
N ASP A 193 -18.06 20.40 -12.89
CA ASP A 193 -17.61 20.29 -14.28
C ASP A 193 -17.25 18.84 -14.62
N GLU A 194 -16.93 18.58 -15.88
CA GLU A 194 -16.60 17.24 -16.39
C GLU A 194 -15.39 16.58 -15.70
N ASN A 195 -14.49 17.38 -15.12
CA ASN A 195 -13.29 16.91 -14.43
C ASN A 195 -13.47 16.83 -12.91
N SER A 196 -14.65 17.17 -12.39
CA SER A 196 -14.94 17.06 -10.96
C SER A 196 -14.95 15.59 -10.50
N PRO A 197 -14.40 15.29 -9.31
CA PRO A 197 -14.43 13.95 -8.70
C PRO A 197 -15.80 13.26 -8.73
N GLU A 198 -16.90 13.99 -8.54
CA GLU A 198 -18.26 13.41 -8.56
C GLU A 198 -18.67 12.93 -9.95
N ILE A 199 -18.37 13.71 -10.99
CA ILE A 199 -18.70 13.37 -12.37
C ILE A 199 -17.82 12.22 -12.84
N LEU A 200 -16.53 12.26 -12.52
CA LEU A 200 -15.59 11.17 -12.80
C LEU A 200 -15.98 9.87 -12.08
N TYR A 201 -16.39 9.95 -10.82
CA TYR A 201 -16.93 8.81 -10.09
C TYR A 201 -18.19 8.26 -10.75
N THR A 202 -19.12 9.14 -11.15
CA THR A 202 -20.35 8.72 -11.85
C THR A 202 -20.03 8.02 -13.16
N SER A 203 -19.02 8.51 -13.89
CA SER A 203 -18.52 7.86 -15.11
C SER A 203 -17.96 6.47 -14.83
N LEU A 204 -17.07 6.33 -13.84
CA LEU A 204 -16.53 5.01 -13.45
C LEU A 204 -17.61 4.09 -12.90
N TYR A 205 -18.63 4.61 -12.22
CA TYR A 205 -19.74 3.81 -11.73
C TYR A 205 -20.56 3.22 -12.89
N ARG A 206 -20.82 3.99 -13.96
CA ARG A 206 -21.45 3.44 -15.17
C ARG A 206 -20.60 2.35 -15.81
N LYS A 207 -19.28 2.57 -15.88
CA LYS A 207 -18.33 1.55 -16.34
C LYS A 207 -18.36 0.28 -15.49
N TYR A 208 -18.55 0.41 -14.17
CA TYR A 208 -18.75 -0.72 -13.28
C TYR A 208 -20.07 -1.47 -13.58
N GLU A 209 -21.16 -0.73 -13.84
CA GLU A 209 -22.44 -1.33 -14.25
C GLU A 209 -22.34 -2.05 -15.61
N ASP A 210 -21.57 -1.50 -16.53
CA ASP A 210 -21.26 -2.07 -17.85
C ASP A 210 -20.23 -3.23 -17.79
N GLN A 211 -19.80 -3.62 -16.58
CA GLN A 211 -18.82 -4.68 -16.32
C GLN A 211 -17.40 -4.40 -16.85
N GLU A 212 -17.08 -3.14 -17.16
CA GLU A 212 -15.73 -2.69 -17.54
C GLU A 212 -14.81 -2.57 -16.30
N TYR A 213 -14.72 -3.63 -15.50
CA TYR A 213 -14.08 -3.61 -14.17
C TYR A 213 -12.61 -3.18 -14.20
N GLN A 214 -11.86 -3.59 -15.22
CA GLN A 214 -10.46 -3.20 -15.36
C GLN A 214 -10.33 -1.68 -15.55
N VAL A 215 -11.16 -1.07 -16.40
CA VAL A 215 -11.21 0.38 -16.61
C VAL A 215 -11.55 1.11 -15.31
N VAL A 216 -12.45 0.55 -14.50
CA VAL A 216 -12.78 1.10 -13.18
C VAL A 216 -11.58 1.06 -12.23
N ILE A 217 -10.87 -0.06 -12.18
CA ILE A 217 -9.68 -0.21 -11.33
C ILE A 217 -8.59 0.77 -11.75
N ASP A 218 -8.32 0.89 -13.04
CA ASP A 218 -7.27 1.77 -13.55
C ASP A 218 -7.64 3.26 -13.37
N GLY A 219 -8.88 3.63 -13.70
CA GLY A 219 -9.37 4.99 -13.52
C GLY A 219 -9.45 5.41 -12.05
N THR A 220 -9.83 4.51 -11.14
CA THR A 220 -9.80 4.80 -9.70
C THR A 220 -8.37 5.01 -9.20
N ASN A 221 -7.39 4.21 -9.63
CA ASN A 221 -5.98 4.41 -9.27
C ASN A 221 -5.47 5.80 -9.70
N GLU A 222 -5.80 6.21 -10.93
CA GLU A 222 -5.45 7.55 -11.42
C GLU A 222 -6.09 8.65 -10.57
N TYR A 223 -7.40 8.55 -10.31
CA TYR A 223 -8.13 9.60 -9.61
C TYR A 223 -7.80 9.69 -8.13
N VAL A 224 -7.50 8.57 -7.46
CA VAL A 224 -6.98 8.59 -6.08
C VAL A 224 -5.67 9.35 -6.00
N SER A 225 -4.75 9.11 -6.95
CA SER A 225 -3.50 9.86 -7.01
C SER A 225 -3.73 11.34 -7.34
N LYS A 226 -4.64 11.65 -8.28
CA LYS A 226 -4.93 13.01 -8.72
C LYS A 226 -5.60 13.86 -7.64
N PHE A 227 -6.52 13.27 -6.88
CA PHE A 227 -7.33 13.96 -5.88
C PHE A 227 -6.87 13.66 -4.46
N THR A 228 -5.57 13.42 -4.23
CA THR A 228 -5.02 13.12 -2.90
C THR A 228 -5.50 14.14 -1.86
N GLY A 229 -6.14 13.64 -0.80
CA GLY A 229 -6.71 14.45 0.29
C GLY A 229 -8.14 14.95 0.06
N ASP A 230 -8.73 14.73 -1.12
CA ASP A 230 -10.12 15.11 -1.40
C ASP A 230 -11.09 14.14 -0.69
N PRO A 231 -12.21 14.62 -0.12
CA PRO A 231 -13.22 13.78 0.51
C PRO A 231 -13.84 12.70 -0.40
N MET A 232 -13.69 12.81 -1.72
CA MET A 232 -14.18 11.80 -2.67
C MET A 232 -13.27 10.57 -2.77
N VAL A 233 -12.01 10.65 -2.35
CA VAL A 233 -11.03 9.56 -2.47
C VAL A 233 -11.51 8.23 -1.87
N PRO A 234 -12.07 8.17 -0.64
CA PRO A 234 -12.59 6.93 -0.07
C PRO A 234 -13.67 6.26 -0.93
N LYS A 235 -14.49 7.05 -1.64
CA LYS A 235 -15.53 6.52 -2.54
C LYS A 235 -14.91 5.83 -3.75
N PHE A 236 -13.88 6.41 -4.35
CA PHE A 236 -13.16 5.76 -5.44
C PHE A 236 -12.53 4.44 -4.99
N GLU A 237 -11.88 4.41 -3.83
CA GLU A 237 -11.25 3.19 -3.31
C GLU A 237 -12.28 2.09 -2.98
N LEU A 238 -13.46 2.45 -2.45
CA LEU A 238 -14.54 1.48 -2.25
C LEU A 238 -15.12 0.95 -3.58
N LEU A 239 -15.28 1.81 -4.59
CA LEU A 239 -15.71 1.38 -5.93
C LEU A 239 -14.68 0.43 -6.57
N LYS A 240 -13.39 0.74 -6.43
CA LYS A 240 -12.29 -0.12 -6.85
C LYS A 240 -12.35 -1.48 -6.16
N ALA A 241 -12.56 -1.53 -4.85
CA ALA A 241 -12.71 -2.80 -4.11
C ALA A 241 -13.85 -3.66 -4.68
N ARG A 242 -14.99 -3.04 -5.03
CA ARG A 242 -16.12 -3.74 -5.66
C ARG A 242 -15.78 -4.24 -7.07
N ALA A 243 -15.09 -3.46 -7.88
CA ALA A 243 -14.61 -3.90 -9.20
C ALA A 243 -13.62 -5.07 -9.09
N ILE A 244 -12.68 -4.99 -8.15
CA ILE A 244 -11.75 -6.09 -7.81
C ILE A 244 -12.52 -7.34 -7.40
N ALA A 245 -13.59 -7.23 -6.61
CA ALA A 245 -14.41 -8.38 -6.23
C ALA A 245 -15.00 -9.09 -7.45
N ARG A 246 -15.52 -8.32 -8.39
CA ARG A 246 -16.15 -8.86 -9.61
C ARG A 246 -15.13 -9.47 -10.56
N LEU A 247 -13.91 -8.93 -10.62
CA LEU A 247 -12.88 -9.36 -11.57
C LEU A 247 -11.94 -10.44 -11.02
N MET A 248 -11.53 -10.32 -9.75
CA MET A 248 -10.47 -11.12 -9.14
C MET A 248 -10.95 -12.04 -8.03
N GLY A 249 -12.21 -11.91 -7.59
CA GLY A 249 -12.85 -12.80 -6.64
C GLY A 249 -12.70 -12.40 -5.17
N LEU A 250 -13.20 -13.28 -4.31
CA LEU A 250 -13.44 -13.03 -2.89
C LEU A 250 -12.18 -12.69 -2.08
N ASP A 251 -11.07 -13.39 -2.29
CA ASP A 251 -9.83 -13.15 -1.54
C ASP A 251 -9.22 -11.78 -1.86
N ALA A 252 -9.29 -11.38 -3.13
CA ALA A 252 -8.85 -10.06 -3.57
C ALA A 252 -9.78 -8.96 -3.02
N TYR A 253 -11.09 -9.23 -2.98
CA TYR A 253 -12.07 -8.32 -2.41
C TYR A 253 -11.81 -8.05 -0.92
N GLU A 254 -11.58 -9.09 -0.12
CA GLU A 254 -11.27 -8.94 1.31
C GLU A 254 -10.01 -8.08 1.52
N LYS A 255 -8.96 -8.31 0.74
CA LYS A 255 -7.74 -7.49 0.80
C LYS A 255 -8.01 -6.02 0.44
N ALA A 256 -8.80 -5.78 -0.61
CA ALA A 256 -9.16 -4.44 -1.03
C ALA A 256 -10.04 -3.72 0.01
N LEU A 257 -11.04 -4.41 0.58
CA LEU A 257 -11.84 -3.85 1.68
C LEU A 257 -10.99 -3.55 2.91
N ASN A 258 -10.05 -4.42 3.27
CA ASN A 258 -9.15 -4.18 4.41
C ASN A 258 -8.32 -2.92 4.18
N HIS A 259 -7.85 -2.69 2.95
CA HIS A 259 -7.18 -1.44 2.60
C HIS A 259 -8.09 -0.23 2.85
N VAL A 260 -9.33 -0.24 2.33
CA VAL A 260 -10.28 0.87 2.52
C VAL A 260 -10.58 1.10 4.01
N ALA A 261 -10.84 0.03 4.77
CA ALA A 261 -11.17 0.10 6.19
C ALA A 261 -10.01 0.64 7.04
N VAL A 262 -8.77 0.26 6.72
CA VAL A 262 -7.57 0.69 7.46
C VAL A 262 -7.08 2.07 7.01
N THR A 263 -7.25 2.45 5.75
CA THR A 263 -6.77 3.74 5.24
C THR A 263 -7.75 4.89 5.52
N TYR A 264 -9.05 4.62 5.57
CA TYR A 264 -10.08 5.65 5.79
C TYR A 264 -11.09 5.28 6.90
N PRO A 265 -10.67 4.83 8.09
CA PRO A 265 -11.55 4.28 9.12
C PRO A 265 -12.62 5.26 9.64
N GLN A 266 -12.41 6.58 9.51
CA GLN A 266 -13.41 7.58 9.92
C GLN A 266 -14.43 7.91 8.83
N SER A 267 -14.11 7.63 7.57
CA SER A 267 -15.04 7.83 6.46
C SER A 267 -16.22 6.86 6.50
N GLN A 268 -17.34 7.25 5.88
CA GLN A 268 -18.49 6.36 5.74
C GLN A 268 -18.12 5.11 4.94
N GLU A 269 -17.24 5.25 3.95
CA GLU A 269 -16.76 4.19 3.08
C GLU A 269 -15.87 3.19 3.84
N GLY A 270 -14.97 3.67 4.69
CA GLY A 270 -14.15 2.82 5.57
C GLY A 270 -14.98 2.05 6.59
N GLN A 271 -15.96 2.71 7.22
CA GLN A 271 -16.90 2.04 8.13
C GLN A 271 -17.75 0.99 7.39
N SER A 272 -18.19 1.31 6.17
CA SER A 272 -18.90 0.36 5.31
C SER A 272 -18.02 -0.84 4.95
N ALA A 273 -16.75 -0.60 4.57
CA ALA A 273 -15.80 -1.66 4.26
C ALA A 273 -15.57 -2.58 5.47
N GLN A 274 -15.40 -2.01 6.67
CA GLN A 274 -15.26 -2.77 7.91
C GLN A 274 -16.49 -3.63 8.20
N SER A 275 -17.69 -3.09 7.98
CA SER A 275 -18.94 -3.85 8.13
C SER A 275 -19.00 -5.03 7.16
N LEU A 276 -18.63 -4.82 5.89
CA LEU A 276 -18.59 -5.87 4.87
C LEU A 276 -17.58 -6.98 5.22
N ILE A 277 -16.41 -6.62 5.76
CA ILE A 277 -15.41 -7.58 6.25
C ILE A 277 -15.98 -8.43 7.39
N ASN A 278 -16.69 -7.81 8.33
CA ASN A 278 -17.18 -8.51 9.52
C ASN A 278 -18.43 -9.38 9.24
N THR A 279 -19.17 -9.11 8.16
CA THR A 279 -20.45 -9.75 7.87
C THR A 279 -20.41 -10.50 6.54
N THR A 280 -20.35 -9.77 5.43
CA THR A 280 -20.44 -10.31 4.08
C THR A 280 -19.29 -11.24 3.72
N ILE A 281 -18.04 -10.90 4.05
CA ILE A 281 -16.90 -11.75 3.70
C ILE A 281 -17.00 -13.17 4.33
N PRO A 282 -17.26 -13.32 5.64
CA PRO A 282 -17.53 -14.63 6.25
C PRO A 282 -18.68 -15.40 5.58
N GLU A 283 -19.79 -14.73 5.29
CA GLU A 283 -20.94 -15.33 4.60
C GLU A 283 -20.60 -15.83 3.19
N LEU A 284 -19.79 -15.07 2.44
CA LEU A 284 -19.36 -15.46 1.11
C LEU A 284 -18.32 -16.59 1.14
N LYS A 285 -17.46 -16.62 2.17
CA LYS A 285 -16.46 -17.68 2.35
C LYS A 285 -17.10 -19.02 2.65
N SER A 286 -18.16 -19.03 3.45
CA SER A 286 -18.88 -20.24 3.86
C SER A 286 -19.74 -20.86 2.76
N LEU A 287 -19.85 -20.21 1.59
CA LEU A 287 -20.54 -20.79 0.44
C LEU A 287 -19.80 -22.01 -0.10
N GLU A 288 -20.53 -23.12 -0.18
CA GLU A 288 -20.07 -24.41 -0.69
C GLU A 288 -20.93 -24.88 -1.86
N PHE A 289 -20.34 -25.65 -2.77
CA PHE A 289 -21.07 -26.19 -3.90
C PHE A 289 -22.20 -27.11 -3.44
N THR A 290 -23.34 -26.98 -4.11
CA THR A 290 -24.55 -27.74 -3.85
C THR A 290 -24.69 -28.88 -4.86
N ALA A 291 -25.26 -30.00 -4.41
CA ALA A 291 -25.52 -31.13 -5.30
C ALA A 291 -26.61 -30.81 -6.33
N ASP A 292 -26.36 -31.20 -7.58
CA ASP A 292 -27.23 -30.97 -8.74
C ASP A 292 -28.68 -31.49 -8.53
N SER A 293 -28.86 -32.58 -7.79
CA SER A 293 -30.17 -33.21 -7.54
C SER A 293 -31.17 -32.35 -6.77
N LEU A 294 -30.70 -31.28 -6.12
CA LEU A 294 -31.53 -30.37 -5.32
C LEU A 294 -31.91 -29.09 -6.08
N GLN A 295 -31.43 -28.92 -7.30
CA GLN A 295 -31.50 -27.67 -8.06
C GLN A 295 -32.54 -27.73 -9.18
N THR A 296 -33.27 -26.63 -9.38
CA THR A 296 -34.35 -26.51 -10.40
C THR A 296 -34.13 -25.37 -11.39
N ASN A 297 -32.98 -24.70 -11.29
CA ASN A 297 -32.59 -23.61 -12.17
C ASN A 297 -31.13 -23.80 -12.59
N TYR A 298 -30.94 -23.97 -13.88
CA TYR A 298 -29.67 -24.27 -14.52
C TYR A 298 -29.33 -23.22 -15.56
N LYS A 299 -28.02 -23.14 -15.78
CA LYS A 299 -27.38 -22.28 -16.76
C LYS A 299 -26.57 -23.15 -17.70
N LEU A 300 -26.55 -22.79 -18.97
CA LEU A 300 -25.60 -23.29 -19.93
C LEU A 300 -24.57 -22.20 -20.18
N VAL A 301 -23.30 -22.50 -19.93
CA VAL A 301 -22.22 -21.51 -19.87
C VAL A 301 -21.17 -21.84 -20.93
N TYR A 302 -20.86 -20.86 -21.76
CA TYR A 302 -19.77 -20.90 -22.71
C TYR A 302 -18.64 -20.01 -22.23
N LEU A 303 -17.44 -20.58 -22.14
CA LEU A 303 -16.24 -19.87 -21.77
C LEU A 303 -15.57 -19.31 -23.01
N ILE A 304 -15.27 -18.01 -23.02
CA ILE A 304 -14.59 -17.33 -24.13
C ILE A 304 -13.48 -16.45 -23.56
N ASP A 305 -12.40 -16.36 -24.32
CA ASP A 305 -11.36 -15.35 -24.08
C ASP A 305 -11.99 -13.95 -24.14
N LYS A 306 -11.71 -13.13 -23.14
CA LYS A 306 -12.26 -11.77 -23.00
C LYS A 306 -11.96 -10.89 -24.20
N ASP A 307 -10.80 -11.05 -24.84
CA ASP A 307 -10.38 -10.20 -25.96
C ASP A 307 -11.06 -10.59 -27.28
N SER A 308 -11.83 -11.70 -27.29
CA SER A 308 -12.55 -12.19 -28.47
C SER A 308 -13.94 -11.55 -28.62
N GLU A 309 -14.01 -10.21 -28.64
CA GLU A 309 -15.28 -9.44 -28.63
C GLU A 309 -16.24 -9.83 -29.76
N GLN A 310 -15.72 -10.04 -30.97
CA GLN A 310 -16.54 -10.47 -32.11
C GLN A 310 -17.11 -11.89 -31.91
N GLU A 311 -16.35 -12.79 -31.29
CA GLU A 311 -16.82 -14.14 -30.98
C GLU A 311 -17.92 -14.11 -29.92
N ILE A 312 -17.72 -13.35 -28.84
CA ILE A 312 -18.71 -13.13 -27.77
C ILE A 312 -20.02 -12.59 -28.38
N THR A 313 -19.91 -11.58 -29.24
CA THR A 313 -21.06 -10.94 -29.91
C THR A 313 -21.78 -11.92 -30.83
N ASN A 314 -21.05 -12.63 -31.69
CA ASN A 314 -21.63 -13.62 -32.60
C ASN A 314 -22.34 -14.72 -31.82
N LEU A 315 -21.70 -15.27 -30.79
CA LEU A 315 -22.27 -16.34 -29.98
C LEU A 315 -23.57 -15.89 -29.29
N LYS A 316 -23.55 -14.71 -28.66
CA LYS A 316 -24.73 -14.10 -28.03
C LYS A 316 -25.86 -13.94 -29.04
N THR A 317 -25.59 -13.37 -30.22
CA THR A 317 -26.59 -13.15 -31.26
C THR A 317 -27.16 -14.46 -31.77
N THR A 318 -26.32 -15.46 -32.08
CA THR A 318 -26.79 -16.78 -32.53
C THR A 318 -27.71 -17.44 -31.50
N MET A 319 -27.35 -17.39 -30.21
CA MET A 319 -28.21 -17.91 -29.14
C MET A 319 -29.52 -17.13 -29.03
N GLN A 320 -29.49 -15.81 -29.10
CA GLN A 320 -30.70 -14.98 -29.07
C GLN A 320 -31.64 -15.29 -30.23
N THR A 321 -31.11 -15.46 -31.45
CA THR A 321 -31.90 -15.89 -32.60
C THR A 321 -32.49 -17.28 -32.39
N ALA A 322 -31.70 -18.24 -31.88
CA ALA A 322 -32.19 -19.58 -31.56
C ALA A 322 -33.32 -19.55 -30.53
N LEU A 323 -33.18 -18.76 -29.45
CA LEU A 323 -34.24 -18.62 -28.44
C LEU A 323 -35.54 -18.06 -29.05
N SER A 324 -35.43 -17.01 -29.86
CA SER A 324 -36.59 -16.34 -30.46
C SER A 324 -37.31 -17.24 -31.47
N GLU A 325 -36.59 -17.88 -32.38
CA GLU A 325 -37.19 -18.64 -33.47
C GLU A 325 -37.73 -20.01 -33.03
N LEU A 326 -37.14 -20.60 -31.98
CA LEU A 326 -37.59 -21.87 -31.41
C LEU A 326 -38.58 -21.68 -30.26
N ASN A 327 -39.03 -20.44 -30.00
CA ASN A 327 -40.02 -20.07 -28.99
C ASN A 327 -39.61 -20.40 -27.53
N TYR A 328 -38.32 -20.28 -27.20
CA TYR A 328 -37.82 -20.38 -25.82
C TYR A 328 -37.99 -19.06 -25.05
N ASN A 329 -39.22 -18.57 -24.97
CA ASN A 329 -39.53 -17.20 -24.48
C ASN A 329 -39.16 -16.95 -23.01
N ASN A 330 -38.95 -18.00 -22.22
CA ASN A 330 -38.62 -17.90 -20.80
C ASN A 330 -37.11 -17.87 -20.53
N LEU A 331 -36.28 -18.18 -21.54
CA LEU A 331 -34.83 -18.20 -21.41
C LEU A 331 -34.24 -16.83 -21.73
N LYS A 332 -33.10 -16.51 -21.11
CA LYS A 332 -32.38 -15.24 -21.33
C LYS A 332 -30.93 -15.52 -21.63
N ILE A 333 -30.29 -14.63 -22.38
CA ILE A 333 -28.85 -14.66 -22.63
C ILE A 333 -28.19 -13.47 -21.92
N SER A 334 -27.08 -13.71 -21.24
CA SER A 334 -26.20 -12.64 -20.74
C SER A 334 -24.75 -12.87 -21.15
N VAL A 335 -23.96 -11.81 -21.03
CA VAL A 335 -22.51 -11.83 -21.11
C VAL A 335 -22.02 -11.37 -19.75
N ASP A 336 -21.33 -12.25 -19.05
CA ASP A 336 -20.91 -12.04 -17.67
C ASP A 336 -19.38 -12.11 -17.64
N VAL A 337 -18.71 -11.02 -17.26
CA VAL A 337 -17.25 -11.02 -17.09
C VAL A 337 -16.90 -11.97 -15.95
N TYR A 338 -16.03 -12.94 -16.22
CA TYR A 338 -15.63 -13.93 -15.22
C TYR A 338 -14.33 -13.53 -14.54
N ASP A 339 -13.25 -13.31 -15.28
CA ASP A 339 -11.99 -12.84 -14.70
C ASP A 339 -11.23 -11.94 -15.68
N VAL A 340 -9.93 -11.76 -15.44
CA VAL A 340 -9.06 -10.90 -16.27
C VAL A 340 -8.93 -11.41 -17.71
N ASP A 341 -9.06 -12.73 -17.92
CA ASP A 341 -8.79 -13.40 -19.19
C ASP A 341 -10.08 -13.94 -19.84
N GLN A 342 -11.14 -14.13 -19.06
CA GLN A 342 -12.29 -14.92 -19.47
C GLN A 342 -13.63 -14.20 -19.27
N THR A 343 -14.53 -14.44 -20.21
CA THR A 343 -15.92 -14.00 -20.19
C THR A 343 -16.85 -15.18 -20.43
N PHE A 344 -18.00 -15.17 -19.77
CA PHE A 344 -19.04 -16.16 -19.94
C PHE A 344 -20.16 -15.64 -20.84
N VAL A 345 -20.58 -16.43 -21.82
CA VAL A 345 -21.86 -16.25 -22.50
C VAL A 345 -22.83 -17.30 -21.95
N VAL A 346 -23.93 -16.84 -21.36
CA VAL A 346 -24.75 -17.67 -20.48
C VAL A 346 -26.20 -17.72 -20.93
N VAL A 347 -26.75 -18.91 -21.07
CA VAL A 347 -28.20 -19.17 -21.18
C VAL A 347 -28.76 -19.40 -19.79
N HIS A 348 -29.77 -18.63 -19.39
CA HIS A 348 -30.42 -18.71 -18.08
C HIS A 348 -31.83 -19.29 -18.18
N GLY A 349 -32.29 -19.93 -17.09
CA GLY A 349 -33.68 -20.34 -16.92
C GLY A 349 -34.00 -21.77 -17.33
N LEU A 350 -32.99 -22.62 -17.48
CA LEU A 350 -33.17 -24.04 -17.79
C LEU A 350 -33.62 -24.78 -16.52
N SER A 351 -34.59 -25.69 -16.61
CA SER A 351 -35.19 -26.30 -15.41
C SER A 351 -34.31 -27.36 -14.73
N ASP A 352 -33.38 -27.95 -15.47
CA ASP A 352 -32.54 -29.07 -15.02
C ASP A 352 -31.31 -29.25 -15.93
N LYS A 353 -30.33 -30.03 -15.45
CA LYS A 353 -29.08 -30.32 -16.18
C LYS A 353 -29.35 -30.96 -17.53
N SER A 354 -30.30 -31.89 -17.62
CA SER A 354 -30.63 -32.58 -18.88
C SER A 354 -31.17 -31.63 -19.94
N ARG A 355 -32.00 -30.65 -19.56
CA ARG A 355 -32.45 -29.60 -20.48
C ARG A 355 -31.33 -28.66 -20.90
N ALA A 356 -30.40 -28.33 -20.02
CA ALA A 356 -29.24 -27.53 -20.38
C ALA A 356 -28.38 -28.25 -21.44
N LEU A 357 -28.08 -29.52 -21.22
CA LEU A 357 -27.32 -30.36 -22.17
C LEU A 357 -28.11 -30.63 -23.45
N GLY A 358 -29.42 -30.83 -23.37
CA GLY A 358 -30.27 -30.99 -24.56
C GLY A 358 -30.32 -29.72 -25.41
N PHE A 359 -30.30 -28.53 -24.79
CA PHE A 359 -30.21 -27.26 -25.51
C PHE A 359 -28.81 -27.06 -26.12
N GLU A 360 -27.75 -27.49 -25.43
CA GLU A 360 -26.38 -27.50 -25.97
C GLU A 360 -26.26 -28.40 -27.20
N GLU A 361 -26.78 -29.63 -27.14
CA GLU A 361 -26.78 -30.57 -28.28
C GLU A 361 -27.59 -30.02 -29.47
N LEU A 362 -28.71 -29.35 -29.21
CA LEU A 362 -29.46 -28.65 -30.25
C LEU A 362 -28.60 -27.61 -30.95
N LEU A 363 -27.86 -26.79 -30.18
CA LEU A 363 -26.98 -25.77 -30.74
C LEU A 363 -25.78 -26.38 -31.49
N ARG A 364 -25.31 -27.56 -31.13
CA ARG A 364 -24.22 -28.24 -31.86
C ARG A 364 -24.65 -28.85 -33.19
N THR A 365 -25.88 -29.36 -33.26
CA THR A 365 -26.35 -30.17 -34.39
C THR A 365 -27.21 -29.38 -35.39
N ASN A 366 -27.86 -28.31 -34.93
CA ASN A 366 -28.73 -27.53 -35.79
C ASN A 366 -27.92 -26.73 -36.82
N LYS A 367 -28.17 -26.98 -38.12
CA LYS A 367 -27.45 -26.33 -39.22
C LYS A 367 -27.55 -24.80 -39.23
N LYS A 368 -28.64 -24.23 -38.71
CA LYS A 368 -28.89 -22.79 -38.72
C LYS A 368 -28.25 -22.07 -37.52
N TYR A 369 -28.19 -22.74 -36.37
CA TYR A 369 -27.71 -22.17 -35.10
C TYR A 369 -26.43 -22.83 -34.59
N LYS A 370 -25.66 -23.42 -35.51
CA LYS A 370 -24.54 -24.27 -35.15
C LYS A 370 -23.51 -23.50 -34.31
N ILE A 371 -23.22 -24.00 -33.12
CA ILE A 371 -22.14 -23.54 -32.24
C ILE A 371 -21.19 -24.71 -32.03
N ASP A 372 -19.96 -24.59 -32.53
CA ASP A 372 -18.92 -25.61 -32.43
C ASP A 372 -17.92 -25.26 -31.32
N ARG A 373 -18.45 -25.19 -30.09
CA ARG A 373 -17.68 -24.86 -28.88
C ARG A 373 -18.25 -25.60 -27.69
N ASP A 374 -17.38 -26.00 -26.77
CA ASP A 374 -17.78 -26.67 -25.54
C ASP A 374 -18.45 -25.70 -24.56
N ALA A 375 -19.51 -26.20 -23.93
CA ALA A 375 -20.20 -25.54 -22.84
C ALA A 375 -20.39 -26.50 -21.68
N PHE A 376 -20.63 -25.94 -20.50
CA PHE A 376 -20.93 -26.71 -19.31
C PHE A 376 -22.26 -26.26 -18.72
N ALA A 377 -22.99 -27.24 -18.19
CA ALA A 377 -24.23 -27.01 -17.47
C ALA A 377 -23.93 -26.88 -15.98
N MET A 378 -24.49 -25.84 -15.35
CA MET A 378 -24.28 -25.57 -13.92
C MET A 378 -25.57 -25.05 -13.29
N SER A 379 -25.86 -25.46 -12.06
CA SER A 379 -26.96 -24.87 -11.31
C SER A 379 -26.74 -23.36 -11.08
N ALA A 380 -27.82 -22.59 -10.96
CA ALA A 380 -27.73 -21.16 -10.73
C ALA A 380 -26.98 -20.81 -9.43
N GLU A 381 -27.11 -21.67 -8.40
CA GLU A 381 -26.41 -21.52 -7.13
C GLU A 381 -24.91 -21.78 -7.27
N ASN A 382 -24.50 -22.89 -7.90
CA ASN A 382 -23.09 -23.17 -8.13
C ASN A 382 -22.45 -22.13 -9.05
N TYR A 383 -23.20 -21.60 -10.02
CA TYR A 383 -22.75 -20.51 -10.89
C TYR A 383 -22.44 -19.24 -10.10
N ARG A 384 -23.30 -18.90 -9.14
CA ARG A 384 -23.08 -17.76 -8.23
C ARG A 384 -21.79 -17.96 -7.43
N ILE A 385 -21.55 -19.17 -6.91
CA ILE A 385 -20.34 -19.51 -6.14
C ILE A 385 -19.10 -19.41 -7.02
N VAL A 386 -19.13 -19.99 -8.23
CA VAL A 386 -18.04 -19.90 -9.21
C VAL A 386 -17.72 -18.44 -9.52
N GLN A 387 -18.73 -17.61 -9.78
CA GLN A 387 -18.53 -16.18 -10.07
C GLN A 387 -17.91 -15.41 -8.89
N ILE A 388 -18.32 -15.70 -7.65
CA ILE A 388 -17.83 -15.01 -6.45
C ILE A 388 -16.41 -15.45 -6.09
N LYS A 389 -16.15 -16.76 -6.08
CA LYS A 389 -14.91 -17.35 -5.58
C LYS A 389 -13.87 -17.58 -6.67
N LYS A 390 -14.22 -17.38 -7.95
CA LYS A 390 -13.38 -17.67 -9.13
C LYS A 390 -12.89 -19.13 -9.16
N THR A 391 -13.78 -20.06 -8.83
CA THR A 391 -13.49 -21.48 -8.63
C THR A 391 -13.93 -22.39 -9.79
N LEU A 392 -14.06 -21.87 -11.02
CA LEU A 392 -14.55 -22.64 -12.17
C LEU A 392 -13.80 -23.97 -12.35
N ARG A 393 -12.47 -23.96 -12.30
CA ARG A 393 -11.67 -25.18 -12.46
C ARG A 393 -11.99 -26.22 -11.38
N SER A 394 -12.06 -25.79 -10.11
CA SER A 394 -12.43 -26.66 -9.00
C SER A 394 -13.85 -27.21 -9.14
N PHE A 395 -14.77 -26.47 -9.76
CA PHE A 395 -16.11 -26.97 -10.05
C PHE A 395 -16.05 -28.08 -11.10
N LEU A 396 -15.43 -27.80 -12.26
CA LEU A 396 -15.34 -28.74 -13.39
C LEU A 396 -14.59 -30.03 -13.07
N ASP A 397 -13.62 -29.99 -12.16
CA ASP A 397 -12.87 -31.18 -11.75
C ASP A 397 -13.68 -32.12 -10.82
N ASN A 398 -14.76 -31.63 -10.19
CA ASN A 398 -15.49 -32.34 -9.13
C ASN A 398 -16.99 -32.57 -9.40
N TYR A 399 -17.59 -31.90 -10.39
CA TYR A 399 -19.03 -31.88 -10.67
C TYR A 399 -19.33 -31.84 -12.18
#